data_AF-A0A0F8DNP5-F1
#
_entry.id   AF-A0A0F8DNP5-F1
#
_cell.length_a   1.000
_cell.length_b   1.000
_cell.length_c   1.000
_cell.angle_alpha   90.00
_cell.angle_beta   90.00
_cell.angle_gamma   90.00
#
_symmetry.space_group_name_H-M   'P 1'
#
loop_
_entity.id
_entity.type
_entity.pdbx_description
1 polymer ?
#
loop_
_entity_poly.entity_id
_entity_poly.type
_entity_poly.pdbx_seq_one_letter_code
_entity_poly.pdbx_strand_id
1 'polypeptide(L)'
;MFLASPSSRLIQAWIFGLTDAVAGVPCSAVKEDGQLSKPMVELLRILDELEAIVEKAPPNEQGGSRFGNKAFRDFLDEAKLHMPQWHKNLGLEREDAITEVSAYLAQSFGNRMRIDYGSGHELNFMIWLLCLYQLRVFEKSDFKTLVLRVFKRYLVLMQKLQMAYYLEPAGSHGVWGLDDYQFLPFLFGAAQLLEHPYLGPKSIHNELALEENSMDYLYLFQVTFVNSTKTVKGLRWHSPMLDDISSAKSWSKIEAGMRRMFMAEVLGKLPVMQHFLFGSLVPAVEGMSREDEAGLGSEENEPEGGELCLDHGKEGHKHGNAIGWNDCCGIKVPSGIAAGVEARKKLDGGLRRIPFD
;
A
#
# COMPACT_ATOMS: atom_id res chain seq x y z
N MET A 1 -5.62 -20.68 -11.51
CA MET A 1 -6.71 -20.26 -12.42
C MET A 1 -6.70 -18.75 -12.67
N PHE A 2 -6.71 -17.90 -11.64
CA PHE A 2 -6.63 -16.43 -11.80
C PHE A 2 -5.47 -15.95 -12.68
N LEU A 3 -4.24 -16.41 -12.49
CA LEU A 3 -3.08 -15.96 -13.27
C LEU A 3 -3.18 -16.17 -14.79
N ALA A 4 -4.01 -17.11 -15.24
CA ALA A 4 -4.24 -17.36 -16.67
C ALA A 4 -5.44 -16.58 -17.23
N SER A 5 -6.17 -15.84 -16.38
CA SER A 5 -7.43 -15.18 -16.70
C SER A 5 -7.27 -13.91 -17.53
N PRO A 6 -8.31 -13.50 -18.27
CA PRO A 6 -8.39 -12.16 -18.86
C PRO A 6 -8.21 -11.05 -17.82
N SER A 7 -8.75 -11.22 -16.61
CA SER A 7 -8.69 -10.22 -15.53
C SER A 7 -7.27 -10.02 -14.99
N SER A 8 -6.51 -11.09 -14.80
CA SER A 8 -5.09 -11.00 -14.44
C SER A 8 -4.29 -10.29 -15.54
N ARG A 9 -4.55 -10.60 -16.82
CA ARG A 9 -3.92 -9.88 -17.95
C ARG A 9 -4.32 -8.40 -18.00
N LEU A 10 -5.57 -8.06 -17.68
CA LEU A 10 -6.04 -6.68 -17.61
C LEU A 10 -5.30 -5.91 -16.52
N ILE A 11 -5.20 -6.48 -15.31
CA ILE A 11 -4.49 -5.86 -14.18
C ILE A 11 -3.00 -5.71 -14.51
N GLN A 12 -2.38 -6.74 -15.09
CA GLN A 12 -0.99 -6.68 -15.54
C GLN A 12 -0.80 -5.55 -16.56
N ALA A 13 -1.63 -5.50 -17.61
CA ALA A 13 -1.53 -4.48 -18.66
C ALA A 13 -1.75 -3.07 -18.10
N TRP A 14 -2.65 -2.92 -17.13
CA TRP A 14 -2.92 -1.66 -16.44
C TRP A 14 -1.68 -1.17 -15.68
N ILE A 15 -1.18 -1.97 -14.73
CA ILE A 15 -0.02 -1.60 -13.91
C ILE A 15 1.20 -1.36 -14.80
N PHE A 16 1.46 -2.24 -15.75
CA PHE A 16 2.62 -2.15 -16.63
C PHE A 16 2.54 -0.98 -17.60
N GLY A 17 1.34 -0.64 -18.10
CA GLY A 17 1.12 0.54 -18.92
C GLY A 17 1.33 1.85 -18.14
N LEU A 18 0.97 1.87 -16.85
CA LEU A 18 1.30 2.99 -15.96
C LEU A 18 2.81 3.08 -15.69
N THR A 19 3.48 1.94 -15.47
CA THR A 19 4.94 1.88 -15.33
C THR A 19 5.66 2.44 -16.55
N ASP A 20 5.22 2.05 -17.75
CA ASP A 20 5.79 2.54 -19.01
C ASP A 20 5.57 4.05 -19.19
N ALA A 21 4.42 4.57 -18.75
CA ALA A 21 4.09 5.98 -18.90
C ALA A 21 5.03 6.92 -18.12
N VAL A 22 5.61 6.46 -17.00
CA VAL A 22 6.49 7.25 -16.13
C VAL A 22 7.98 6.99 -16.34
N ALA A 23 8.35 6.19 -17.35
CA ALA A 23 9.74 5.87 -17.64
C ALA A 23 10.59 7.14 -17.85
N GLY A 24 11.61 7.34 -17.02
CA GLY A 24 12.51 8.50 -17.10
C GLY A 24 11.89 9.85 -16.71
N VAL A 25 10.73 9.87 -16.04
CA VAL A 25 10.01 11.13 -15.72
C VAL A 25 9.99 11.39 -14.20
N PRO A 26 10.59 12.49 -13.70
CA PRO A 26 10.48 12.87 -12.29
C PRO A 26 9.10 13.44 -11.96
N CYS A 27 8.71 13.45 -10.68
CA CYS A 27 7.43 13.99 -10.24
C CYS A 27 7.28 15.48 -10.58
N SER A 28 8.35 16.26 -10.44
CA SER A 28 8.41 17.68 -10.82
C SER A 28 8.16 17.97 -12.30
N ALA A 29 8.28 16.98 -13.19
CA ALA A 29 8.00 17.18 -14.62
C ALA A 29 6.50 17.11 -14.97
N VAL A 30 5.63 16.74 -14.03
CA VAL A 30 4.19 16.76 -14.26
C VAL A 30 3.62 18.15 -14.02
N LYS A 31 2.65 18.51 -14.87
CA LYS A 31 1.87 19.74 -14.84
C LYS A 31 1.49 20.21 -13.43
N GLU A 32 1.60 21.52 -13.23
CA GLU A 32 1.04 22.23 -12.09
C GLU A 32 -0.50 22.16 -12.11
N ASP A 33 -1.11 22.45 -10.95
CA ASP A 33 -2.55 22.23 -10.71
C ASP A 33 -3.46 22.92 -11.73
N GLY A 34 -3.09 24.13 -12.17
CA GLY A 34 -3.86 24.90 -13.15
C GLY A 34 -3.92 24.28 -14.56
N GLN A 35 -3.14 23.23 -14.83
CA GLN A 35 -3.08 22.56 -16.13
C GLN A 35 -3.57 21.10 -16.07
N LEU A 36 -4.02 20.64 -14.91
CA LEU A 36 -4.57 19.31 -14.72
C LEU A 36 -5.97 19.18 -15.33
N SER A 37 -6.30 17.99 -15.81
CA SER A 37 -7.67 17.69 -16.24
C SER A 37 -8.60 17.67 -15.01
N LYS A 38 -9.88 18.01 -15.21
CA LYS A 38 -10.88 18.04 -14.12
C LYS A 38 -10.90 16.76 -13.29
N PRO A 39 -10.85 15.55 -13.88
CA PRO A 39 -10.79 14.30 -13.10
C PRO A 39 -9.57 14.22 -12.19
N MET A 40 -8.38 14.67 -12.63
CA MET A 40 -7.17 14.62 -11.81
C MET A 40 -7.26 15.56 -10.60
N VAL A 41 -7.82 16.75 -10.80
CA VAL A 41 -8.08 17.69 -9.70
C VAL A 41 -9.04 17.07 -8.69
N GLU A 42 -10.10 16.41 -9.17
CA GLU A 42 -11.08 15.76 -8.30
C GLU A 42 -10.48 14.57 -7.54
N LEU A 43 -9.65 13.74 -8.17
CA LEU A 43 -8.94 12.64 -7.50
C LEU A 43 -8.02 13.17 -6.38
N LEU A 44 -7.31 14.27 -6.61
CA LEU A 44 -6.48 14.91 -5.60
C LEU A 44 -7.35 15.46 -4.45
N ARG A 45 -8.47 16.09 -4.77
CA ARG A 45 -9.42 16.59 -3.76
C ARG A 45 -9.96 15.47 -2.88
N ILE A 46 -10.29 14.31 -3.44
CA ILE A 46 -10.72 13.13 -2.67
C ILE A 46 -9.64 12.72 -1.65
N LEU A 47 -8.37 12.70 -2.06
CA LEU A 47 -7.25 12.37 -1.17
C LEU A 47 -7.03 13.44 -0.09
N ASP A 48 -7.25 14.71 -0.40
CA ASP A 48 -7.19 15.81 0.57
C ASP A 48 -8.35 15.76 1.58
N GLU A 49 -9.56 15.41 1.14
CA GLU A 49 -10.71 15.19 2.03
C GLU A 49 -10.49 13.98 2.94
N LEU A 50 -9.94 12.88 2.42
CA LEU A 50 -9.54 11.72 3.23
C LEU A 50 -8.51 12.10 4.30
N GLU A 51 -7.52 12.92 3.95
CA GLU A 51 -6.55 13.42 4.93
C GLU A 51 -7.20 14.29 6.00
N ALA A 52 -8.13 15.17 5.62
CA ALA A 52 -8.88 15.97 6.57
C ALA A 52 -9.75 15.12 7.52
N ILE A 53 -10.20 13.93 7.09
CA ILE A 53 -10.88 12.97 7.98
C ILE A 53 -9.89 12.41 9.01
N VAL A 54 -8.65 12.10 8.61
CA VAL A 54 -7.59 11.65 9.55
C VAL A 54 -7.33 12.70 10.63
N GLU A 55 -7.28 13.98 10.25
CA GLU A 55 -7.07 15.09 11.19
C GLU A 55 -8.22 15.26 12.19
N LYS A 56 -9.46 14.95 11.78
CA LYS A 56 -10.66 15.00 12.64
C LYS A 56 -10.83 13.78 13.53
N ALA A 57 -10.17 12.66 13.20
CA ALA A 57 -10.15 11.43 13.98
C ALA A 57 -8.75 11.20 14.57
N PRO A 58 -8.30 12.06 15.51
CA PRO A 58 -6.96 11.92 16.09
C PRO A 58 -6.83 10.57 16.81
N PRO A 59 -5.62 9.99 16.85
CA PRO A 59 -5.39 8.72 17.54
C PRO A 59 -5.79 8.85 19.01
N ASN A 60 -6.77 8.05 19.46
CA ASN A 60 -7.09 8.01 20.89
C ASN A 60 -5.83 7.59 21.66
N GLU A 61 -5.46 8.32 22.72
CA GLU A 61 -4.30 7.98 23.57
C GLU A 61 -4.52 6.62 24.23
N GLN A 62 -4.03 5.54 23.61
CA GLN A 62 -4.21 4.18 24.10
C GLN A 62 -3.22 3.81 25.22
N GLY A 63 -2.95 4.68 26.19
CA GLY A 63 -2.28 4.30 27.46
C GLY A 63 -1.09 3.33 27.38
N GLY A 64 -0.23 3.43 26.34
CA GLY A 64 0.91 2.54 26.12
C GLY A 64 0.69 1.30 25.22
N SER A 65 -0.46 1.18 24.52
CA SER A 65 -0.69 0.16 23.50
C SER A 65 0.25 0.35 22.31
N ARG A 66 0.85 -0.76 21.86
CA ARG A 66 1.81 -0.86 20.75
C ARG A 66 1.20 -1.46 19.48
N PHE A 67 -0.12 -1.60 19.45
CA PHE A 67 -0.91 -2.23 18.40
C PHE A 67 -1.90 -1.22 17.76
N GLY A 68 -2.55 -1.61 16.66
CA GLY A 68 -3.38 -0.73 15.83
C GLY A 68 -4.41 0.11 16.61
N ASN A 69 -4.55 1.38 16.21
CA ASN A 69 -5.46 2.32 16.85
C ASN A 69 -6.90 2.13 16.36
N LYS A 70 -7.85 1.90 17.28
CA LYS A 70 -9.27 1.71 16.94
C LYS A 70 -9.91 2.91 16.24
N ALA A 71 -9.36 4.12 16.39
CA ALA A 71 -9.79 5.31 15.63
C ALA A 71 -9.65 5.14 14.11
N PHE A 72 -8.85 4.18 13.64
CA PHE A 72 -8.81 3.78 12.23
C PHE A 72 -10.17 3.30 11.70
N ARG A 73 -10.99 2.67 12.55
CA ARG A 73 -12.33 2.22 12.18
C ARG A 73 -13.24 3.39 11.90
N ASP A 74 -13.16 4.42 12.74
CA ASP A 74 -13.93 5.65 12.58
C ASP A 74 -13.52 6.38 11.31
N PHE A 75 -12.22 6.42 10.99
CA PHE A 75 -11.72 6.95 9.71
C PHE A 75 -12.33 6.21 8.50
N LEU A 76 -12.30 4.87 8.49
CA LEU A 76 -12.84 4.09 7.38
C LEU A 76 -14.36 4.23 7.26
N ASP A 77 -15.08 4.24 8.39
CA ASP A 77 -16.53 4.36 8.41
C ASP A 77 -16.97 5.74 7.92
N GLU A 78 -16.29 6.81 8.36
CA GLU A 78 -16.54 8.16 7.87
C GLU A 78 -16.20 8.28 6.38
N ALA A 79 -15.04 7.79 5.94
CA ALA A 79 -14.64 7.85 4.53
C ALA A 79 -15.67 7.18 3.61
N LYS A 80 -16.21 6.01 4.02
CA LYS A 80 -17.24 5.29 3.26
C LYS A 80 -18.50 6.12 3.00
N LEU A 81 -18.89 7.01 3.91
CA LEU A 81 -20.08 7.86 3.74
C LEU A 81 -19.92 8.87 2.59
N HIS A 82 -18.70 9.34 2.33
CA HIS A 82 -18.42 10.33 1.29
C HIS A 82 -18.20 9.72 -0.10
N MET A 83 -17.82 8.42 -0.18
CA MET A 83 -17.46 7.76 -1.45
C MET A 83 -18.52 7.90 -2.54
N PRO A 84 -19.84 7.71 -2.31
CA PRO A 84 -20.82 7.88 -3.37
C PRO A 84 -20.82 9.29 -3.97
N GLN A 85 -20.69 10.32 -3.13
CA GLN A 85 -20.67 11.71 -3.58
C GLN A 85 -19.38 12.05 -4.33
N TRP A 86 -18.23 11.54 -3.88
CA TRP A 86 -16.96 11.68 -4.60
C TRP A 86 -17.04 11.11 -6.02
N HIS A 87 -17.62 9.93 -6.19
CA HIS A 87 -17.80 9.33 -7.51
C HIS A 87 -18.79 10.11 -8.38
N LYS A 88 -19.85 10.68 -7.81
CA LYS A 88 -20.75 11.60 -8.54
C LYS A 88 -20.01 12.84 -9.03
N ASN A 89 -19.11 13.40 -8.23
CA ASN A 89 -18.30 14.56 -8.62
C ASN A 89 -17.28 14.23 -9.72
N LEU A 90 -16.82 12.97 -9.79
CA LEU A 90 -16.02 12.44 -10.91
C LEU A 90 -16.85 12.24 -12.20
N GLY A 91 -18.16 12.49 -12.17
CA GLY A 91 -19.05 12.40 -13.33
C GLY A 91 -19.70 11.02 -13.53
N LEU A 92 -19.68 10.14 -12.52
CA LEU A 92 -20.41 8.88 -12.59
C LEU A 92 -21.90 9.11 -12.27
N GLU A 93 -22.78 8.62 -13.13
CA GLU A 93 -24.24 8.76 -12.96
C GLU A 93 -24.92 7.45 -12.54
N ARG A 94 -24.30 6.31 -12.89
CA ARG A 94 -24.84 4.98 -12.68
C ARG A 94 -24.58 4.49 -11.25
N GLU A 95 -25.64 4.30 -10.47
CA GLU A 95 -25.54 3.88 -9.06
C GLU A 95 -24.88 2.49 -8.88
N ASP A 96 -25.08 1.56 -9.83
CA ASP A 96 -24.43 0.26 -9.82
C ASP A 96 -22.92 0.37 -10.03
N ALA A 97 -22.50 1.21 -10.98
CA ALA A 97 -21.09 1.52 -11.21
C ALA A 97 -20.47 2.21 -9.98
N ILE A 98 -21.17 3.19 -9.37
CA ILE A 98 -20.72 3.90 -8.16
C ILE A 98 -20.52 2.92 -7.00
N THR A 99 -21.45 1.98 -6.81
CA THR A 99 -21.37 0.97 -5.75
C THR A 99 -20.15 0.07 -5.97
N GLU A 100 -19.93 -0.41 -7.19
CA GLU A 100 -18.77 -1.24 -7.52
C GLU A 100 -17.44 -0.49 -7.32
N VAL A 101 -17.29 0.73 -7.84
CA VAL A 101 -16.03 1.48 -7.67
C VAL A 101 -15.78 1.91 -6.22
N SER A 102 -16.83 2.19 -5.46
CA SER A 102 -16.71 2.52 -4.03
C SER A 102 -16.20 1.33 -3.22
N ALA A 103 -16.53 0.10 -3.61
CA ALA A 103 -16.00 -1.09 -2.94
C ALA A 103 -14.48 -1.20 -3.06
N TYR A 104 -13.91 -0.96 -4.25
CA TYR A 104 -12.46 -0.94 -4.43
C TYR A 104 -11.79 0.20 -3.65
N LEU A 105 -12.38 1.40 -3.66
CA LEU A 105 -11.86 2.53 -2.89
C LEU A 105 -11.89 2.25 -1.39
N ALA A 106 -12.96 1.64 -0.86
CA ALA A 106 -13.07 1.26 0.54
C ALA A 106 -11.98 0.25 0.96
N GLN A 107 -11.59 -0.65 0.07
CA GLN A 107 -10.52 -1.62 0.31
C GLN A 107 -9.10 -1.09 0.07
N SER A 108 -8.96 0.19 -0.28
CA SER A 108 -7.67 0.78 -0.63
C SER A 108 -6.82 1.23 0.55
N PHE A 109 -7.37 1.31 1.76
CA PHE A 109 -6.72 1.97 2.90
C PHE A 109 -6.34 1.05 4.06
N GLY A 110 -6.72 -0.22 4.02
CA GLY A 110 -6.44 -1.22 5.06
C GLY A 110 -7.69 -1.96 5.52
N ASN A 111 -7.52 -2.97 6.36
CA ASN A 111 -8.64 -3.76 6.88
C ASN A 111 -9.15 -3.18 8.21
N ARG A 112 -10.46 -2.94 8.28
CA ARG A 112 -11.14 -2.33 9.44
C ARG A 112 -10.99 -3.14 10.73
N MET A 113 -11.07 -4.46 10.66
CA MET A 113 -11.08 -5.34 11.84
C MET A 113 -9.65 -5.62 12.33
N ARG A 114 -8.77 -5.97 11.39
CA ARG A 114 -7.37 -6.30 11.66
C ARG A 114 -6.49 -5.07 11.93
N ILE A 115 -6.92 -3.88 11.47
CA ILE A 115 -6.16 -2.62 11.57
C ILE A 115 -4.78 -2.81 10.94
N ASP A 116 -4.78 -3.41 9.75
CA ASP A 116 -3.58 -3.69 8.96
C ASP A 116 -3.67 -3.08 7.56
N TYR A 117 -2.53 -2.95 6.90
CA TYR A 117 -2.40 -2.47 5.53
C TYR A 117 -1.25 -3.18 4.83
N GLY A 118 -1.33 -3.34 3.52
CA GLY A 118 -0.28 -3.98 2.73
C GLY A 118 -0.55 -3.89 1.23
N SER A 119 0.24 -4.63 0.44
CA SER A 119 0.24 -4.54 -1.02
C SER A 119 -1.09 -4.92 -1.69
N GLY A 120 -1.95 -5.69 -1.02
CA GLY A 120 -3.32 -5.96 -1.51
C GLY A 120 -4.23 -4.73 -1.47
N HIS A 121 -4.08 -3.89 -0.44
CA HIS A 121 -4.81 -2.62 -0.33
C HIS A 121 -4.26 -1.58 -1.31
N GLU A 122 -2.93 -1.53 -1.46
CA GLU A 122 -2.26 -0.75 -2.51
C GLU A 122 -2.77 -1.14 -3.90
N LEU A 123 -2.92 -2.45 -4.17
CA LEU A 123 -3.47 -2.96 -5.42
C LEU A 123 -4.93 -2.52 -5.61
N ASN A 124 -5.78 -2.58 -4.58
CA ASN A 124 -7.17 -2.11 -4.65
C ASN A 124 -7.27 -0.64 -5.07
N PHE A 125 -6.35 0.22 -4.60
CA PHE A 125 -6.30 1.61 -5.06
C PHE A 125 -6.03 1.71 -6.56
N MET A 126 -5.12 0.88 -7.08
CA MET A 126 -4.85 0.84 -8.51
C MET A 126 -6.00 0.25 -9.32
N ILE A 127 -6.75 -0.70 -8.75
CA ILE A 127 -7.94 -1.25 -9.40
C ILE A 127 -9.07 -0.24 -9.41
N TRP A 128 -9.25 0.54 -8.35
CA TRP A 128 -10.17 1.66 -8.34
C TRP A 128 -9.88 2.63 -9.51
N LEU A 129 -8.61 3.00 -9.71
CA LEU A 129 -8.20 3.83 -10.86
C LEU A 129 -8.43 3.11 -12.20
N LEU A 130 -8.17 1.80 -12.30
CA LEU A 130 -8.49 1.01 -13.50
C LEU A 130 -9.99 1.06 -13.82
N CYS A 131 -10.85 0.90 -12.82
CA CYS A 131 -12.29 0.94 -12.99
C CYS A 131 -12.75 2.31 -13.50
N LEU A 132 -12.23 3.41 -12.93
CA LEU A 132 -12.50 4.76 -13.42
C LEU A 132 -12.01 4.97 -14.87
N TYR A 133 -10.86 4.40 -15.23
CA TYR A 133 -10.37 4.40 -16.61
C TYR A 133 -11.30 3.64 -17.57
N GLN A 134 -11.78 2.45 -17.17
CA GLN A 134 -12.73 1.66 -17.97
C GLN A 134 -14.07 2.37 -18.15
N LEU A 135 -14.50 3.13 -17.13
CA LEU A 135 -15.67 4.01 -17.15
C LEU A 135 -15.44 5.35 -17.89
N ARG A 136 -14.27 5.54 -18.50
CA ARG A 136 -13.92 6.73 -19.31
C ARG A 136 -13.91 8.04 -18.53
N VAL A 137 -13.63 7.98 -17.23
CA VAL A 137 -13.48 9.18 -16.39
C VAL A 137 -12.25 10.00 -16.81
N PHE A 138 -11.20 9.33 -17.27
CA PHE A 138 -9.98 9.96 -17.77
C PHE A 138 -9.33 9.11 -18.88
N GLU A 139 -8.31 9.65 -19.54
CA GLU A 139 -7.69 9.04 -20.71
C GLU A 139 -6.22 8.67 -20.50
N LYS A 140 -5.60 8.02 -21.50
CA LYS A 140 -4.19 7.61 -21.43
C LYS A 140 -3.23 8.80 -21.26
N SER A 141 -3.62 10.00 -21.71
CA SER A 141 -2.86 11.23 -21.51
C SER A 141 -2.66 11.57 -20.03
N ASP A 142 -3.54 11.09 -19.14
CA ASP A 142 -3.49 11.34 -17.71
C ASP A 142 -2.61 10.33 -16.95
N PHE A 143 -2.12 9.25 -17.58
CA PHE A 143 -1.40 8.16 -16.90
C PHE A 143 -0.17 8.65 -16.12
N LYS A 144 0.58 9.61 -16.69
CA LYS A 144 1.72 10.21 -15.98
C LYS A 144 1.27 10.94 -14.71
N THR A 145 0.21 11.73 -14.81
CA THR A 145 -0.36 12.46 -13.69
C THR A 145 -0.91 11.52 -12.62
N LEU A 146 -1.58 10.45 -13.03
CA LEU A 146 -2.11 9.43 -12.12
C LEU A 146 -1.00 8.86 -11.23
N VAL A 147 0.15 8.50 -11.80
CA VAL A 147 1.23 7.90 -11.01
C VAL A 147 2.01 8.97 -10.23
N LEU A 148 2.43 10.05 -10.90
CA LEU A 148 3.40 11.00 -10.34
C LEU A 148 2.76 12.07 -9.43
N ARG A 149 1.43 12.23 -9.49
CA ARG A 149 0.68 13.16 -8.62
C ARG A 149 -0.31 12.40 -7.74
N VAL A 150 -1.27 11.70 -8.33
CA VAL A 150 -2.37 11.06 -7.57
C VAL A 150 -1.87 9.91 -6.70
N PHE A 151 -1.11 8.97 -7.27
CA PHE A 151 -0.54 7.85 -6.52
C PHE A 151 0.51 8.31 -5.51
N LYS A 152 1.37 9.28 -5.86
CA LYS A 152 2.26 9.93 -4.88
C LYS A 152 1.48 10.51 -3.69
N ARG A 153 0.38 11.23 -3.96
CA ARG A 153 -0.49 11.81 -2.93
C ARG A 153 -1.15 10.74 -2.06
N TYR A 154 -1.55 9.62 -2.66
CA TYR A 154 -2.04 8.44 -1.96
C TYR A 154 -0.97 7.85 -1.03
N LEU A 155 0.28 7.72 -1.50
CA LEU A 155 1.37 7.23 -0.65
C LEU A 155 1.62 8.16 0.56
N VAL A 156 1.57 9.49 0.37
CA VAL A 156 1.66 10.46 1.47
C VAL A 156 0.52 10.26 2.49
N LEU A 157 -0.71 10.09 2.02
CA LEU A 157 -1.86 9.78 2.88
C LEU A 157 -1.63 8.45 3.63
N MET A 158 -1.15 7.42 2.94
CA MET A 158 -0.90 6.12 3.57
C MET A 158 0.19 6.17 4.63
N GLN A 159 1.27 6.92 4.39
CA GLN A 159 2.30 7.15 5.41
C GLN A 159 1.71 7.84 6.65
N LYS A 160 0.80 8.81 6.48
CA LYS A 160 0.08 9.44 7.60
C LYS A 160 -0.79 8.44 8.35
N LEU A 161 -1.58 7.63 7.64
CA LEU A 161 -2.44 6.60 8.23
C LEU A 161 -1.63 5.57 9.02
N GLN A 162 -0.55 5.04 8.43
CA GLN A 162 0.35 4.08 9.06
C GLN A 162 0.96 4.62 10.35
N MET A 163 1.38 5.89 10.34
CA MET A 163 1.97 6.55 11.51
C MET A 163 0.92 6.93 12.57
N ALA A 164 -0.23 7.44 12.15
CA ALA A 164 -1.29 7.91 13.06
C ALA A 164 -1.97 6.74 13.78
N TYR A 165 -2.27 5.67 13.04
CA TYR A 165 -3.05 4.56 13.56
C TYR A 165 -2.22 3.30 13.86
N TYR A 166 -0.91 3.35 13.72
CA TYR A 166 -0.02 2.21 13.96
C TYR A 166 -0.48 0.95 13.23
N LEU A 167 -0.84 1.10 11.95
CA LEU A 167 -1.33 -0.02 11.14
C LEU A 167 -0.31 -1.16 11.17
N GLU A 168 -0.80 -2.39 11.25
CA GLU A 168 0.04 -3.58 11.18
C GLU A 168 0.34 -3.93 9.71
N PRO A 169 1.54 -4.46 9.38
CA PRO A 169 1.82 -4.97 8.04
C PRO A 169 0.93 -6.15 7.69
N ALA A 170 0.13 -6.03 6.64
CA ALA A 170 -0.72 -7.10 6.12
C ALA A 170 0.09 -8.02 5.21
N GLY A 171 0.15 -9.31 5.58
CA GLY A 171 0.93 -10.32 4.87
C GLY A 171 2.34 -10.47 5.46
N SER A 172 2.67 -11.69 5.91
CA SER A 172 3.94 -11.98 6.58
C SER A 172 5.05 -12.31 5.59
N HIS A 173 5.75 -11.29 5.09
CA HIS A 173 7.08 -11.49 4.48
C HIS A 173 8.22 -11.32 5.50
N GLY A 174 7.92 -10.74 6.67
CA GLY A 174 8.92 -10.42 7.68
C GLY A 174 10.06 -9.60 7.07
N VAL A 175 11.28 -9.86 7.54
CA VAL A 175 12.49 -9.15 7.10
C VAL A 175 12.85 -9.43 5.62
N TRP A 176 12.23 -10.43 4.99
CA TRP A 176 12.45 -10.79 3.58
C TRP A 176 11.40 -10.18 2.64
N GLY A 177 10.54 -9.30 3.12
CA GLY A 177 9.69 -8.47 2.28
C GLY A 177 10.49 -7.37 1.58
N LEU A 178 9.98 -6.90 0.45
CA LEU A 178 10.53 -5.70 -0.20
C LEU A 178 10.36 -4.48 0.72
N ASP A 179 9.16 -4.33 1.28
CA ASP A 179 8.77 -3.33 2.26
C ASP A 179 7.62 -3.92 3.09
N ASP A 180 7.36 -3.34 4.26
CA ASP A 180 6.29 -3.78 5.15
C ASP A 180 4.90 -3.53 4.53
N TYR A 181 4.74 -2.49 3.73
CA TYR A 181 3.43 -2.01 3.27
C TYR A 181 3.29 -1.92 1.76
N GLN A 182 4.30 -1.39 1.07
CA GLN A 182 4.18 -0.95 -0.31
C GLN A 182 4.98 -1.83 -1.28
N PHE A 183 4.50 -1.94 -2.53
CA PHE A 183 5.25 -2.57 -3.61
C PHE A 183 5.40 -1.62 -4.81
N LEU A 184 4.32 -0.99 -5.23
CA LEU A 184 4.27 -0.19 -6.45
C LEU A 184 5.16 1.08 -6.48
N PRO A 185 5.49 1.79 -5.38
CA PRO A 185 6.46 2.88 -5.46
C PRO A 185 7.83 2.41 -5.93
N PHE A 186 8.22 1.17 -5.62
CA PHE A 186 9.48 0.59 -6.09
C PHE A 186 9.42 0.23 -7.58
N LEU A 187 8.29 -0.30 -8.06
CA LEU A 187 8.10 -0.58 -9.48
C LEU A 187 8.08 0.71 -10.31
N PHE A 188 7.19 1.65 -9.97
CA PHE A 188 7.08 2.92 -10.68
C PHE A 188 8.34 3.76 -10.53
N GLY A 189 8.93 3.81 -9.34
CA GLY A 189 10.16 4.56 -9.09
C GLY A 189 11.38 3.99 -9.82
N ALA A 190 11.48 2.67 -9.98
CA ALA A 190 12.54 2.07 -10.79
C ALA A 190 12.37 2.43 -12.27
N ALA A 191 11.14 2.58 -12.75
CA ALA A 191 10.86 3.07 -14.09
C ALA A 191 11.21 4.56 -14.27
N GLN A 192 10.89 5.42 -13.30
CA GLN A 192 11.30 6.82 -13.33
C GLN A 192 12.82 7.00 -13.42
N LEU A 193 13.59 6.07 -12.84
CA LEU A 193 15.05 6.12 -12.76
C LEU A 193 15.75 5.39 -13.93
N LEU A 194 15.00 4.90 -14.93
CA LEU A 194 15.59 4.32 -16.13
C LEU A 194 16.52 5.34 -16.81
N GLU A 195 17.75 4.90 -17.07
CA GLU A 195 18.81 5.70 -17.71
C GLU A 195 19.14 7.03 -16.99
N HIS A 196 18.82 7.16 -15.70
CA HIS A 196 19.17 8.37 -14.95
C HIS A 196 20.69 8.63 -14.99
N PRO A 197 21.16 9.84 -15.33
CA PRO A 197 22.57 10.10 -15.63
C PRO A 197 23.55 9.99 -14.44
N TYR A 198 23.04 9.92 -13.21
CA TYR A 198 23.83 10.12 -11.98
C TYR A 198 23.37 9.19 -10.85
N LEU A 199 22.06 9.09 -10.61
CA LEU A 199 21.49 8.22 -9.59
C LEU A 199 21.52 6.77 -10.06
N GLY A 200 22.42 5.97 -9.50
CA GLY A 200 22.43 4.52 -9.67
C GLY A 200 21.67 3.80 -8.55
N PRO A 201 21.42 2.48 -8.67
CA PRO A 201 20.77 1.69 -7.62
C PRO A 201 21.36 1.85 -6.21
N LYS A 202 22.69 2.01 -6.10
CA LYS A 202 23.37 2.19 -4.80
C LYS A 202 23.10 3.55 -4.15
N SER A 203 22.56 4.52 -4.88
CA SER A 203 22.25 5.85 -4.35
C SER A 203 21.20 5.80 -3.23
N ILE A 204 20.43 4.72 -3.11
CA ILE A 204 19.48 4.53 -2.00
C ILE A 204 20.15 4.45 -0.62
N HIS A 205 21.48 4.25 -0.56
CA HIS A 205 22.27 4.24 0.67
C HIS A 205 22.87 5.60 1.02
N ASN A 206 22.76 6.58 0.12
CA ASN A 206 23.34 7.91 0.32
C ASN A 206 22.27 8.86 0.88
N GLU A 207 22.44 9.28 2.13
CA GLU A 207 21.49 10.17 2.83
C GLU A 207 21.27 11.49 2.06
N LEU A 208 22.32 12.11 1.51
CA LEU A 208 22.20 13.34 0.71
C LEU A 208 21.40 13.11 -0.58
N ALA A 209 21.66 12.00 -1.27
CA ALA A 209 20.92 11.66 -2.48
C ALA A 209 19.42 11.46 -2.19
N LEU A 210 19.09 10.84 -1.05
CA LEU A 210 17.71 10.69 -0.59
C LEU A 210 17.08 12.04 -0.23
N GLU A 211 17.77 12.88 0.54
CA GLU A 211 17.29 14.22 0.93
C GLU A 211 16.99 15.10 -0.28
N GLU A 212 17.89 15.13 -1.26
CA GLU A 212 17.76 15.98 -2.46
C GLU A 212 16.71 15.47 -3.45
N ASN A 213 16.57 14.15 -3.61
CA ASN A 213 15.85 13.57 -4.76
C ASN A 213 14.58 12.80 -4.37
N SER A 214 14.32 12.55 -3.08
CA SER A 214 13.15 11.77 -2.64
C SER A 214 11.81 12.40 -3.03
N MET A 215 11.74 13.71 -3.21
CA MET A 215 10.50 14.35 -3.67
C MET A 215 10.22 14.12 -5.15
N ASP A 216 11.21 13.76 -5.96
CA ASP A 216 11.03 13.59 -7.41
C ASP A 216 10.94 12.13 -7.85
N TYR A 217 11.48 11.20 -7.08
CA TYR A 217 11.53 9.78 -7.46
C TYR A 217 10.87 8.90 -6.41
N LEU A 218 9.79 8.20 -6.79
CA LEU A 218 8.97 7.37 -5.90
C LEU A 218 9.76 6.26 -5.20
N TYR A 219 10.82 5.74 -5.84
CA TYR A 219 11.70 4.75 -5.22
C TYR A 219 12.42 5.36 -4.00
N LEU A 220 13.02 6.54 -4.20
CA LEU A 220 13.76 7.25 -3.17
C LEU A 220 12.81 7.79 -2.10
N PHE A 221 11.63 8.27 -2.49
CA PHE A 221 10.54 8.64 -1.60
C PHE A 221 10.22 7.53 -0.59
N GLN A 222 9.98 6.31 -1.09
CA GLN A 222 9.63 5.18 -0.23
C GLN A 222 10.82 4.72 0.61
N VAL A 223 12.05 4.69 0.07
CA VAL A 223 13.25 4.37 0.86
C VAL A 223 13.45 5.36 2.01
N THR A 224 13.26 6.66 1.77
CA THR A 224 13.35 7.70 2.81
C THR A 224 12.33 7.41 3.92
N PHE A 225 11.09 7.07 3.57
CA PHE A 225 10.07 6.71 4.56
C PHE A 225 10.46 5.46 5.35
N VAL A 226 10.89 4.38 4.69
CA VAL A 226 11.37 3.16 5.35
C VAL A 226 12.48 3.49 6.36
N ASN A 227 13.53 4.20 5.95
CA ASN A 227 14.62 4.61 6.85
C ASN A 227 14.12 5.44 8.03
N SER A 228 13.13 6.32 7.81
CA SER A 228 12.56 7.18 8.85
C SER A 228 11.75 6.43 9.92
N THR A 229 11.26 5.23 9.62
CA THR A 229 10.43 4.43 10.55
C THR A 229 11.24 3.45 11.39
N LYS A 230 12.49 3.15 10.98
CA LYS A 230 13.35 2.17 11.64
C LYS A 230 14.33 2.85 12.59
N THR A 231 14.65 2.19 13.69
CA THR A 231 15.57 2.71 14.72
C THR A 231 17.04 2.39 14.42
N VAL A 232 17.29 1.29 13.71
CA VAL A 232 18.64 0.87 13.33
C VAL A 232 19.01 1.53 12.01
N LYS A 233 20.18 2.19 11.97
CA LYS A 233 20.69 2.79 10.74
C LYS A 233 21.19 1.72 9.77
N GLY A 234 20.83 1.88 8.50
CA GLY A 234 21.32 1.08 7.38
C GLY A 234 20.32 0.02 6.93
N LEU A 235 19.96 0.07 5.64
CA LEU A 235 18.97 -0.79 5.00
C LEU A 235 19.24 -2.27 5.22
N ARG A 236 20.51 -2.70 5.19
CA ARG A 236 20.91 -4.09 5.42
C ARG A 236 20.34 -4.72 6.70
N TRP A 237 20.11 -3.92 7.75
CA TRP A 237 19.67 -4.43 9.05
C TRP A 237 18.16 -4.55 9.20
N HIS A 238 17.39 -3.75 8.44
CA HIS A 238 15.93 -3.71 8.58
C HIS A 238 15.17 -4.03 7.28
N SER A 239 15.85 -4.00 6.15
CA SER A 239 15.31 -4.21 4.80
C SER A 239 16.37 -4.85 3.88
N PRO A 240 16.87 -6.07 4.19
CA PRO A 240 17.94 -6.71 3.43
C PRO A 240 17.57 -7.00 1.97
N MET A 241 16.28 -7.21 1.63
CA MET A 241 15.88 -7.37 0.24
C MET A 241 16.14 -6.09 -0.58
N LEU A 242 15.81 -4.90 -0.04
CA LEU A 242 16.14 -3.63 -0.69
C LEU A 242 17.65 -3.42 -0.80
N ASP A 243 18.40 -3.78 0.25
CA ASP A 243 19.87 -3.76 0.25
C ASP A 243 20.44 -4.63 -0.88
N ASP A 244 19.97 -5.88 -0.99
CA ASP A 244 20.41 -6.83 -2.02
C ASP A 244 20.03 -6.35 -3.44
N ILE A 245 18.82 -5.84 -3.64
CA ILE A 245 18.36 -5.29 -4.93
C ILE A 245 19.24 -4.12 -5.36
N SER A 246 19.67 -3.27 -4.43
CA SER A 246 20.55 -2.12 -4.71
C SER A 246 21.91 -2.51 -5.32
N SER A 247 22.31 -3.77 -5.18
CA SER A 247 23.54 -4.31 -5.79
C SER A 247 23.43 -4.51 -7.31
N ALA A 248 22.21 -4.42 -7.86
CA ALA A 248 21.99 -4.54 -9.30
C ALA A 248 22.76 -3.47 -10.10
N LYS A 249 23.18 -3.84 -11.32
CA LYS A 249 24.03 -2.99 -12.17
C LYS A 249 23.31 -1.77 -12.74
N SER A 250 21.98 -1.79 -12.84
CA SER A 250 21.19 -0.72 -13.45
C SER A 250 19.73 -0.76 -12.97
N TRP A 251 19.05 0.39 -13.07
CA TRP A 251 17.62 0.49 -12.83
C TRP A 251 16.79 -0.37 -13.78
N SER A 252 17.22 -0.54 -15.05
CA SER A 252 16.55 -1.43 -16.00
C SER A 252 16.50 -2.89 -15.51
N LYS A 253 17.55 -3.36 -14.81
CA LYS A 253 17.54 -4.71 -14.21
C LYS A 253 16.58 -4.79 -13.03
N ILE A 254 16.52 -3.74 -12.21
CA ILE A 254 15.63 -3.66 -11.05
C ILE A 254 14.18 -3.61 -11.51
N GLU A 255 13.85 -2.72 -12.43
CA GLU A 255 12.51 -2.54 -13.01
C GLU A 255 11.98 -3.86 -13.61
N ALA A 256 12.80 -4.55 -14.43
CA ALA A 256 12.42 -5.84 -14.98
C ALA A 256 12.24 -6.92 -13.89
N GLY A 257 13.04 -6.84 -12.82
CA GLY A 257 12.88 -7.67 -11.63
C GLY A 257 11.58 -7.39 -10.88
N MET A 258 11.25 -6.12 -10.68
CA MET A 258 10.03 -5.67 -10.02
C MET A 258 8.78 -6.11 -10.78
N ARG A 259 8.79 -6.09 -12.13
CA ARG A 259 7.67 -6.65 -12.91
C ARG A 259 7.45 -8.14 -12.66
N ARG A 260 8.53 -8.93 -12.63
CA ARG A 260 8.42 -10.37 -12.32
C ARG A 260 7.97 -10.61 -10.89
N MET A 261 8.49 -9.84 -9.96
CA MET A 261 8.14 -9.93 -8.55
C MET A 261 6.69 -9.51 -8.30
N PHE A 262 6.17 -8.49 -9.00
CA PHE A 262 4.75 -8.13 -8.94
C PHE A 262 3.85 -9.30 -9.33
N MET A 263 4.17 -9.99 -10.43
CA MET A 263 3.39 -11.14 -10.88
C MET A 263 3.46 -12.31 -9.88
N ALA A 264 4.60 -12.53 -9.24
CA ALA A 264 4.81 -13.65 -8.33
C ALA A 264 4.29 -13.39 -6.91
N GLU A 265 4.63 -12.24 -6.34
CA GLU A 265 4.46 -11.93 -4.92
C GLU A 265 3.20 -11.09 -4.63
N VAL A 266 2.63 -10.41 -5.64
CA VAL A 266 1.37 -9.67 -5.49
C VAL A 266 0.24 -10.46 -6.14
N LEU A 267 0.26 -10.62 -7.47
CA LEU A 267 -0.84 -11.31 -8.18
C LEU A 267 -0.81 -12.84 -8.04
N GLY A 268 0.35 -13.43 -7.78
CA GLY A 268 0.52 -14.87 -7.63
C GLY A 268 0.29 -15.38 -6.22
N LYS A 269 0.15 -14.47 -5.25
CA LYS A 269 0.17 -14.80 -3.83
C LYS A 269 -1.23 -14.90 -3.27
N LEU A 270 -1.57 -16.08 -2.75
CA LEU A 270 -2.91 -16.38 -2.25
C LEU A 270 -3.37 -15.43 -1.13
N PRO A 271 -2.56 -15.13 -0.07
CA PRO A 271 -2.96 -14.16 0.96
C PRO A 271 -3.33 -12.77 0.43
N VAL A 272 -2.75 -12.34 -0.69
CA VAL A 272 -3.06 -11.05 -1.32
C VAL A 272 -4.31 -11.17 -2.17
N MET A 273 -4.40 -12.21 -3.00
CA MET A 273 -5.50 -12.36 -3.97
C MET A 273 -6.79 -12.94 -3.39
N GLN A 274 -6.75 -13.57 -2.21
CA GLN A 274 -7.95 -14.16 -1.59
C GLN A 274 -8.97 -13.10 -1.12
N HIS A 275 -8.51 -11.88 -0.83
CA HIS A 275 -9.36 -10.74 -0.44
C HIS A 275 -9.61 -9.78 -1.62
N PHE A 276 -9.24 -10.18 -2.84
CA PHE A 276 -9.44 -9.36 -4.02
C PHE A 276 -10.91 -9.41 -4.46
N LEU A 277 -11.51 -8.24 -4.61
CA LEU A 277 -12.90 -8.12 -5.05
C LEU A 277 -12.99 -8.31 -6.57
N PHE A 278 -13.93 -9.15 -7.01
CA PHE A 278 -14.29 -9.29 -8.42
C PHE A 278 -15.67 -8.69 -8.67
N GLY A 279 -15.80 -7.94 -9.76
CA GLY A 279 -17.04 -7.24 -10.13
C GLY A 279 -17.32 -7.31 -11.63
N SER A 280 -18.14 -6.41 -12.15
CA SER A 280 -18.43 -6.36 -13.58
C SER A 280 -17.27 -5.75 -14.40
N LEU A 281 -16.50 -4.83 -13.79
CA LEU A 281 -15.36 -4.15 -14.43
C LEU A 281 -14.08 -4.99 -14.37
N VAL A 282 -13.95 -5.86 -13.35
CA VAL A 282 -12.87 -6.83 -13.23
C VAL A 282 -13.49 -8.20 -12.90
N PRO A 283 -13.87 -9.00 -13.91
CA PRO A 283 -14.67 -10.20 -13.70
C PRO A 283 -13.89 -11.36 -13.08
N ALA A 284 -14.56 -12.15 -12.26
CA ALA A 284 -14.05 -13.47 -11.86
C ALA A 284 -14.10 -14.43 -13.07
N VAL A 285 -13.27 -15.48 -13.05
CA VAL A 285 -13.36 -16.56 -14.04
C VAL A 285 -14.29 -17.64 -13.53
N GLU A 286 -15.03 -18.26 -14.44
CA GLU A 286 -15.84 -19.44 -14.17
C GLU A 286 -15.01 -20.51 -13.45
N GLY A 287 -15.53 -21.00 -12.32
CA GLY A 287 -14.84 -21.95 -11.43
C GLY A 287 -14.08 -21.33 -10.26
N MET A 288 -14.02 -20.00 -10.12
CA MET A 288 -13.53 -19.37 -8.88
C MET A 288 -14.62 -19.50 -7.83
N SER A 289 -14.26 -20.01 -6.65
CA SER A 289 -15.17 -20.09 -5.51
C SER A 289 -15.65 -18.69 -5.12
N ARG A 290 -16.94 -18.56 -4.80
CA ARG A 290 -17.46 -17.36 -4.14
C ARG A 290 -17.02 -17.34 -2.67
N GLU A 291 -16.99 -16.17 -2.04
CA GLU A 291 -16.65 -16.04 -0.60
C GLU A 291 -17.49 -16.99 0.27
N ASP A 292 -18.80 -17.03 0.00
CA ASP A 292 -19.76 -17.92 0.67
C ASP A 292 -19.46 -19.42 0.47
N GLU A 293 -18.89 -19.79 -0.67
CA GLU A 293 -18.56 -21.18 -1.03
C GLU A 293 -17.17 -21.60 -0.51
N ALA A 294 -16.26 -20.63 -0.34
CA ALA A 294 -14.93 -20.83 0.21
C ALA A 294 -14.92 -20.91 1.75
N GLY A 295 -16.06 -20.61 2.41
CA GLY A 295 -16.13 -20.55 3.87
C GLY A 295 -15.35 -19.38 4.47
N LEU A 296 -15.01 -18.38 3.65
CA LEU A 296 -14.41 -17.13 4.11
C LEU A 296 -15.54 -16.32 4.75
N GLY A 297 -15.51 -16.15 6.07
CA GLY A 297 -16.43 -15.22 6.73
C GLY A 297 -16.26 -13.81 6.15
N SER A 298 -17.34 -13.03 6.10
CA SER A 298 -17.27 -11.62 5.70
C SER A 298 -16.18 -10.91 6.51
N GLU A 299 -15.42 -9.99 5.91
CA GLU A 299 -14.34 -9.26 6.62
C GLU A 299 -14.83 -8.59 7.93
N GLU A 300 -16.12 -8.26 8.02
CA GLU A 300 -16.76 -7.72 9.24
C GLU A 300 -16.81 -8.71 10.43
N ASN A 301 -16.64 -10.01 10.16
CA ASN A 301 -16.66 -11.09 11.13
C ASN A 301 -15.27 -11.66 11.44
N GLU A 302 -14.19 -11.10 10.88
CA GLU A 302 -12.84 -11.54 11.19
C GLU A 302 -12.43 -11.17 12.63
N PRO A 303 -11.80 -12.09 13.39
CA PRO A 303 -11.40 -11.81 14.77
C PRO A 303 -10.30 -10.73 14.85
N GLU A 304 -10.29 -9.94 15.93
CA GLU A 304 -9.24 -8.94 16.22
C GLU A 304 -7.86 -9.63 16.37
N GLY A 305 -7.12 -9.81 15.26
CA GLY A 305 -5.76 -10.33 15.31
C GLY A 305 -5.27 -11.23 14.20
N GLY A 306 -5.98 -11.35 13.08
CA GLY A 306 -5.44 -12.00 11.89
C GLY A 306 -5.24 -13.51 12.00
N GLU A 307 -5.89 -14.19 12.95
CA GLU A 307 -6.00 -15.66 12.91
C GLU A 307 -6.87 -16.05 11.70
N LEU A 308 -6.20 -16.41 10.60
CA LEU A 308 -6.81 -17.01 9.43
C LEU A 308 -7.27 -18.44 9.78
N CYS A 309 -8.57 -18.60 10.01
CA CYS A 309 -9.19 -19.93 10.07
C CYS A 309 -9.44 -20.42 8.63
N LEU A 310 -8.51 -21.20 8.09
CA LEU A 310 -8.77 -22.03 6.91
C LEU A 310 -8.97 -23.46 7.40
N ASP A 311 -10.23 -23.90 7.55
CA ASP A 311 -10.51 -25.33 7.66
C ASP A 311 -11.51 -25.77 6.61
N HIS A 312 -10.99 -26.40 5.57
CA HIS A 312 -11.77 -27.19 4.63
C HIS A 312 -11.88 -28.62 5.17
N GLY A 313 -12.86 -28.83 6.05
CA GLY A 313 -13.47 -30.14 6.26
C GLY A 313 -13.07 -30.89 7.53
N LYS A 314 -14.12 -31.13 8.31
CA LYS A 314 -14.29 -32.06 9.45
C LYS A 314 -14.21 -31.41 10.83
N GLU A 315 -15.32 -31.60 11.54
CA GLU A 315 -15.55 -31.30 12.94
C GLU A 315 -14.30 -31.42 13.83
N GLY A 316 -13.97 -30.34 14.54
CA GLY A 316 -13.49 -30.44 15.91
C GLY A 316 -12.00 -30.54 16.17
N HIS A 317 -11.11 -30.22 15.22
CA HIS A 317 -9.67 -30.17 15.50
C HIS A 317 -9.04 -28.80 15.22
N LYS A 318 -8.85 -28.01 16.28
CA LYS A 318 -7.98 -26.82 16.25
C LYS A 318 -6.52 -27.27 16.10
N HIS A 319 -6.04 -27.39 14.87
CA HIS A 319 -4.61 -27.43 14.59
C HIS A 319 -4.11 -26.01 14.34
N GLY A 320 -3.61 -25.36 15.38
CA GLY A 320 -2.72 -24.22 15.22
C GLY A 320 -1.46 -24.70 14.50
N ASN A 321 -1.23 -24.23 13.27
CA ASN A 321 0.07 -24.12 12.61
C ASN A 321 -0.10 -23.52 11.20
N ALA A 322 -0.65 -22.31 11.11
CA ALA A 322 -0.26 -21.38 10.05
C ALA A 322 0.93 -20.58 10.60
N ILE A 323 2.11 -21.20 10.62
CA ILE A 323 3.35 -20.55 11.05
C ILE A 323 3.71 -19.51 9.98
N GLY A 324 3.17 -18.29 10.13
CA GLY A 324 3.75 -17.11 9.52
C GLY A 324 5.16 -16.96 10.07
N TRP A 325 6.16 -16.87 9.20
CA TRP A 325 7.59 -16.95 9.53
C TRP A 325 8.15 -15.81 10.42
N ASN A 326 7.29 -15.00 11.05
CA ASN A 326 7.62 -14.07 12.13
C ASN A 326 7.01 -14.48 13.49
N ASP A 327 6.25 -15.57 13.54
CA ASP A 327 5.52 -16.01 14.72
C ASP A 327 6.18 -17.25 15.33
N CYS A 328 7.35 -17.04 15.93
CA CYS A 328 8.11 -18.12 16.56
C CYS A 328 7.46 -18.62 17.87
N CYS A 329 6.43 -17.93 18.40
CA CYS A 329 5.85 -18.19 19.73
C CYS A 329 4.34 -17.88 19.90
N GLY A 330 3.58 -17.49 18.86
CA GLY A 330 2.18 -17.05 19.04
C GLY A 330 2.05 -15.69 19.75
N ILE A 331 3.12 -14.88 19.76
CA ILE A 331 3.16 -13.58 20.45
C ILE A 331 3.19 -12.49 19.38
N LYS A 332 2.13 -11.67 19.32
CA LYS A 332 2.06 -10.52 18.41
C LYS A 332 3.24 -9.58 18.63
N VAL A 333 4.02 -9.38 17.56
CA VAL A 333 5.15 -8.44 17.50
C VAL A 333 4.63 -7.11 16.92
N PRO A 334 4.89 -5.97 17.58
CA PRO A 334 4.48 -4.65 17.08
C PRO A 334 5.05 -4.33 15.70
N SER A 335 4.35 -3.49 14.93
CA SER A 335 4.89 -2.98 13.67
C SER A 335 6.18 -2.17 13.89
N GLY A 336 7.06 -2.13 12.89
CA GLY A 336 8.31 -1.36 12.96
C GLY A 336 8.06 0.14 13.21
N ILE A 337 6.93 0.66 12.71
CA ILE A 337 6.47 2.03 12.96
C ILE A 337 6.12 2.23 14.43
N ALA A 338 5.27 1.37 15.00
CA ALA A 338 4.89 1.46 16.42
C ALA A 338 6.13 1.38 17.33
N ALA A 339 7.04 0.45 17.02
CA ALA A 339 8.30 0.31 17.75
C ALA A 339 9.20 1.57 17.63
N GLY A 340 9.31 2.14 16.43
CA GLY A 340 10.13 3.33 16.18
C GLY A 340 9.59 4.59 16.87
N VAL A 341 8.27 4.82 16.80
CA VAL A 341 7.62 5.97 17.45
C VAL A 341 7.74 5.88 18.97
N GLU A 342 7.47 4.72 19.56
CA GLU A 342 7.58 4.54 21.01
C GLU A 342 9.03 4.64 21.51
N ALA A 343 10.01 4.17 20.74
CA ALA A 343 11.43 4.37 21.08
C ALA A 343 11.82 5.86 21.09
N ARG A 344 11.30 6.66 20.15
CA ARG A 344 11.53 8.12 20.09
C ARG A 344 10.86 8.86 21.24
N LYS A 345 9.62 8.51 21.60
CA LYS A 345 8.94 9.06 22.79
C LYS A 345 9.72 8.80 24.08
N LYS A 346 10.34 7.63 24.21
CA LYS A 346 11.18 7.28 25.36
C LYS A 346 12.52 8.03 25.40
N LEU A 347 13.10 8.35 24.25
CA LEU A 347 14.33 9.16 24.14
C LEU A 347 14.10 10.63 24.51
N ASP A 348 12.91 11.16 24.24
CA ASP A 348 12.49 12.52 24.66
C ASP A 348 12.18 12.60 26.17
N GLY A 349 12.06 11.43 26.83
CA GLY A 349 11.94 11.26 28.26
C GLY A 349 13.26 11.46 29.02
N GLY A 350 13.86 12.65 28.92
CA GLY A 350 14.86 13.18 29.85
C GLY A 350 16.29 12.64 29.71
N LEU A 351 17.23 13.54 29.40
CA LEU A 351 18.67 13.31 29.54
C LEU A 351 19.00 12.92 31.00
N ARG A 352 19.39 11.66 31.23
CA ARG A 352 19.99 11.26 32.52
C ARG A 352 21.36 11.92 32.67
N ARG A 353 21.53 12.74 33.71
CA ARG A 353 22.87 13.14 34.17
C ARG A 353 23.57 11.91 34.74
N ILE A 354 24.78 11.64 34.26
CA ILE A 354 25.68 10.64 34.84
C ILE A 354 26.00 11.12 36.27
N PRO A 355 25.74 10.34 37.33
CA PRO A 355 26.20 10.70 38.65
C PRO A 355 27.74 10.69 38.63
N PHE A 356 28.34 11.75 39.16
CA PHE A 356 29.73 11.70 39.58
C PHE A 356 29.73 10.99 40.94
N ASP A 357 29.96 9.68 40.91
CA ASP A 357 30.49 8.90 42.01
C ASP A 357 31.81 8.26 41.62
#